data_AF-A0A1P8YAC3-F1
#
_entry.id   AF-A0A1P8YAC3-F1
#
_cell.length_a   1.000
_cell.length_b   1.000
_cell.length_c   1.000
_cell.angle_alpha   90.00
_cell.angle_beta   90.00
_cell.angle_gamma   90.00
#
_symmetry.space_group_name_H-M   'P 1'
#
loop_
_entity.id
_entity.type
_entity.pdbx_description
1 polymer ?
#
loop_
_entity_poly.entity_id
_entity_poly.type
_entity_poly.pdbx_seq_one_letter_code
_entity_poly.pdbx_strand_id
1 'polypeptide(L)'
;MRYFYDCEFIEDGRTIDLVSIGVAAEDGREFYAVSTEFDPTKAGKWVRANVLPKLPQPSSPLWRSRAQIRDDLLKFLVPRPGVTPELWAWIAAYDHVALCQLWGT
;
A
#
# COMPACT_ATOMS: atom_id res chain seq x y z
N MET A 1 -4.97 4.85 -18.02
CA MET A 1 -5.95 4.10 -17.22
C MET A 1 -5.86 4.58 -15.79
N ARG A 2 -6.97 4.95 -15.17
CA ARG A 2 -6.98 5.51 -13.81
C ARG A 2 -6.97 4.43 -12.75
N TYR A 3 -6.16 4.67 -11.72
CA TYR A 3 -6.04 3.86 -10.52
C TYR A 3 -6.17 4.76 -9.30
N PHE A 4 -7.05 4.38 -8.39
CA PHE A 4 -7.33 5.09 -7.15
C PHE A 4 -6.73 4.29 -6.01
N TYR A 5 -5.88 4.90 -5.19
CA TYR A 5 -5.16 4.19 -4.14
C TYR A 5 -5.16 4.94 -2.81
N ASP A 6 -4.90 4.17 -1.76
CA ASP A 6 -4.80 4.61 -0.38
C ASP A 6 -3.79 3.71 0.36
N CYS A 7 -3.03 4.29 1.28
CA CYS A 7 -2.05 3.59 2.09
C CYS A 7 -2.32 3.82 3.58
N GLU A 8 -2.15 2.76 4.36
CA GLU A 8 -1.99 2.87 5.81
C GLU A 8 -0.50 2.71 6.15
N PHE A 9 0.01 3.53 7.07
CA PHE A 9 1.43 3.53 7.44
C PHE A 9 1.67 4.00 8.88
N ILE A 10 2.85 3.69 9.39
CA ILE A 10 3.38 4.27 10.63
C ILE A 10 4.43 5.30 10.22
N GLU A 11 4.23 6.56 10.57
CA GLU A 11 5.18 7.64 10.32
C GLU A 11 5.68 8.26 11.62
N ASP A 12 6.93 8.74 11.61
CA ASP A 12 7.61 9.35 12.75
C ASP A 12 8.24 10.71 12.42
N GLY A 13 7.80 11.36 11.35
CA GLY A 13 8.40 12.57 10.80
C GLY A 13 9.76 12.36 10.09
N ARG A 14 10.24 11.12 9.96
CA ARG A 14 11.47 10.77 9.23
C ARG A 14 11.24 9.66 8.20
N THR A 15 10.47 8.66 8.59
CA THR A 15 10.17 7.47 7.79
C THR A 15 8.68 7.30 7.62
N ILE A 16 8.30 6.57 6.58
CA ILE A 16 6.93 6.13 6.32
C ILE A 16 6.98 4.61 6.17
N ASP A 17 6.63 3.91 7.25
CA ASP A 17 6.65 2.45 7.30
C ASP A 17 5.29 1.91 6.84
N LEU A 18 5.25 1.34 5.64
CA LEU A 18 4.00 0.92 4.99
C LEU A 18 3.35 -0.25 5.76
N VAL A 19 2.13 -0.04 6.24
CA VAL A 19 1.30 -1.09 6.83
C VAL A 19 0.52 -1.81 5.74
N SER A 20 -0.25 -1.10 4.92
CA SER A 20 -1.03 -1.69 3.82
C SER A 20 -1.24 -0.73 2.66
N ILE A 21 -1.54 -1.28 1.48
CA ILE A 21 -1.92 -0.51 0.29
C ILE A 21 -3.15 -1.15 -0.37
N GLY A 22 -4.14 -0.32 -0.69
CA GLY A 22 -5.31 -0.66 -1.50
C GLY A 22 -5.31 0.10 -2.81
N VAL A 23 -5.64 -0.55 -3.92
CA VAL A 23 -5.73 0.06 -5.25
C VAL A 23 -6.95 -0.46 -5.99
N ALA A 24 -7.82 0.44 -6.46
CA ALA A 24 -8.93 0.14 -7.35
C ALA A 24 -8.71 0.78 -8.71
N ALA A 25 -8.85 0.00 -9.78
CA ALA A 25 -8.74 0.50 -11.15
C ALA A 25 -10.12 0.92 -11.70
N GLU A 26 -10.15 1.86 -12.64
CA GLU A 26 -11.40 2.30 -13.28
C GLU A 26 -12.12 1.18 -14.07
N ASP A 27 -11.43 0.06 -14.33
CA ASP A 27 -11.98 -1.14 -14.98
C ASP A 27 -12.55 -2.18 -13.99
N GLY A 28 -12.60 -1.85 -12.69
CA GLY A 28 -13.20 -2.68 -11.64
C GLY A 28 -12.27 -3.71 -11.01
N ARG A 29 -11.00 -3.81 -11.43
CA ARG A 29 -10.01 -4.64 -10.73
C ARG A 29 -9.61 -4.00 -9.40
N GLU A 30 -9.33 -4.85 -8.42
CA GLU A 30 -8.89 -4.43 -7.09
C GLU A 30 -7.60 -5.15 -6.70
N PHE A 31 -6.75 -4.45 -5.95
CA PHE A 31 -5.55 -4.95 -5.33
C PHE A 31 -5.54 -4.52 -3.87
N TYR A 32 -5.20 -5.44 -2.96
CA TYR A 32 -4.98 -5.13 -1.56
C TYR A 32 -3.87 -6.01 -1.01
N ALA A 33 -2.99 -5.42 -0.21
CA ALA A 33 -1.94 -6.13 0.48
C ALA A 33 -1.54 -5.44 1.79
N VAL A 34 -1.08 -6.24 2.74
CA VAL A 34 -0.54 -5.80 4.03
C VAL A 34 0.93 -6.21 4.08
N SER A 35 1.82 -5.29 4.44
CA SER A 35 3.24 -5.58 4.55
C SER A 35 3.51 -6.49 5.75
N THR A 36 4.35 -7.50 5.58
CA THR A 36 4.90 -8.30 6.68
C THR A 36 6.10 -7.65 7.35
N GLU A 37 6.54 -6.48 6.89
CA GLU A 37 7.84 -5.89 7.26
C GLU A 37 7.72 -4.68 8.20
N PHE A 38 6.52 -4.12 8.39
CA PHE A 38 6.32 -3.03 9.35
C PHE A 38 6.42 -3.54 10.79
N ASP A 39 6.86 -2.67 11.70
CA ASP A 39 6.91 -2.99 13.13
C ASP A 39 5.67 -2.45 13.87
N PRO A 40 4.70 -3.32 14.25
CA PRO A 40 3.48 -2.89 14.95
C PRO A 40 3.75 -2.29 16.33
N THR A 41 4.95 -2.50 16.91
CA THR A 41 5.33 -1.90 18.19
C THR A 41 5.61 -0.39 18.07
N LYS A 42 5.92 0.11 16.87
CA LYS A 42 6.11 1.54 16.60
C LYS A 42 4.82 2.31 16.38
N ALA A 43 3.69 1.62 16.23
CA ALA A 43 2.40 2.25 15.98
C ALA A 43 2.00 3.19 17.14
N GLY A 44 1.66 4.43 16.79
CA GLY A 44 1.05 5.38 17.72
C GLY A 44 -0.35 4.96 18.18
N LYS A 45 -0.91 5.68 19.18
CA LYS A 45 -2.23 5.38 19.75
C LYS A 45 -3.33 5.32 18.67
N TRP A 46 -3.28 6.22 17.69
CA TRP A 46 -4.30 6.30 16.64
C TRP A 46 -4.26 5.07 15.72
N VAL A 47 -3.09 4.70 15.19
CA VAL A 47 -2.91 3.53 14.31
C VAL A 47 -3.32 2.24 15.04
N ARG A 48 -2.96 2.10 16.32
CA ARG A 48 -3.37 0.94 17.12
C ARG A 48 -4.87 0.81 17.29
N ALA A 49 -5.58 1.93 17.41
CA ALA A 49 -7.03 1.93 17.59
C ALA A 49 -7.79 1.80 16.27
N ASN A 50 -7.27 2.39 15.19
CA ASN A 50 -8.05 2.63 13.97
C ASN A 50 -7.57 1.83 12.75
N VAL A 51 -6.34 1.32 12.74
CA VAL A 51 -5.78 0.63 11.56
C VAL A 51 -5.57 -0.85 11.88
N LEU A 52 -4.71 -1.16 12.85
CA LEU A 52 -4.29 -2.53 13.13
C LEU A 52 -5.45 -3.52 13.37
N PRO A 53 -6.55 -3.16 14.07
CA PRO A 53 -7.67 -4.07 14.28
C PRO A 53 -8.46 -4.44 13.02
N LYS A 54 -8.30 -3.69 11.93
CA LYS A 54 -8.98 -3.91 10.64
C LYS A 54 -8.19 -4.78 9.68
N LEU A 55 -6.93 -5.09 10.02
CA LEU A 55 -6.09 -5.94 9.19
C LEU A 55 -6.63 -7.37 9.15
N PRO A 56 -6.43 -8.09 8.04
CA PRO A 56 -6.83 -9.48 7.91
C PRO A 56 -6.09 -10.37 8.91
N GLN A 57 -6.65 -11.56 9.17
CA GLN A 57 -6.02 -12.56 10.02
C GLN A 57 -4.58 -12.88 9.55
N PRO A 58 -3.62 -13.13 10.45
CA PRO A 58 -2.20 -13.34 10.09
C PRO A 58 -1.94 -14.48 9.09
N SER A 59 -2.84 -15.47 9.01
CA SER A 59 -2.75 -16.58 8.05
C SER A 59 -3.24 -16.22 6.64
N SER A 60 -3.76 -15.01 6.44
CA SER A 60 -4.28 -14.56 5.15
C SER A 60 -3.15 -14.38 4.12
N PRO A 61 -3.36 -14.79 2.85
CA PRO A 61 -2.39 -14.56 1.77
C PRO A 61 -2.26 -13.09 1.35
N LEU A 62 -3.04 -12.19 1.98
CA LEU A 62 -2.93 -10.74 1.80
C LEU A 62 -1.69 -10.16 2.50
N TRP A 63 -1.13 -10.87 3.47
CA TRP A 63 0.15 -10.53 4.09
C TRP A 63 1.30 -10.88 3.14
N ARG A 64 2.09 -9.88 2.75
CA ARG A 64 3.14 -10.00 1.72
C ARG A 64 4.38 -9.20 2.10
N SER A 65 5.54 -9.64 1.63
CA SER A 65 6.76 -8.84 1.71
C SER A 65 6.64 -7.58 0.83
N ARG A 66 7.38 -6.52 1.13
CA ARG A 66 7.45 -5.30 0.31
C ARG A 66 7.87 -5.63 -1.12
N ALA A 67 8.78 -6.60 -1.30
CA ALA A 67 9.19 -7.08 -2.63
C ALA A 67 8.03 -7.73 -3.39
N GLN A 68 7.20 -8.54 -2.73
CA GLN A 68 6.00 -9.13 -3.34
C GLN A 68 4.96 -8.05 -3.67
N ILE A 69 4.73 -7.09 -2.77
CA ILE A 69 3.81 -5.96 -3.01
C ILE A 69 4.27 -5.18 -4.24
N ARG A 70 5.56 -4.82 -4.32
CA ARG A 70 6.18 -4.15 -5.46
C ARG A 70 5.90 -4.89 -6.77
N ASP A 71 6.23 -6.18 -6.82
CA ASP A 71 6.16 -6.96 -8.06
C ASP A 71 4.70 -7.19 -8.51
N ASP A 72 3.80 -7.46 -7.57
CA ASP A 72 2.38 -7.68 -7.89
C ASP A 72 1.67 -6.38 -8.23
N LEU A 73 2.00 -5.28 -7.56
CA LEU A 73 1.45 -3.97 -7.86
C LEU A 73 1.91 -3.49 -9.24
N LEU A 74 3.16 -3.73 -9.63
CA LEU A 74 3.64 -3.40 -10.99
C LEU A 74 2.81 -4.14 -12.06
N LYS A 75 2.58 -5.44 -11.87
CA LYS A 75 1.74 -6.24 -12.77
C LYS A 75 0.29 -5.73 -12.81
N PHE A 76 -0.23 -5.28 -11.67
CA PHE A 76 -1.58 -4.72 -11.57
C PHE A 76 -1.74 -3.37 -12.29
N LEU A 77 -0.76 -2.48 -12.12
CA LEU A 77 -0.74 -1.14 -12.72
C LEU A 77 -0.42 -1.17 -14.22
N VAL A 78 0.36 -2.14 -14.67
CA VAL A 78 0.77 -2.30 -16.07
C VAL A 78 0.48 -3.73 -16.54
N PRO A 79 -0.80 -4.11 -16.68
CA PRO A 79 -1.19 -5.50 -16.98
C PRO A 79 -0.80 -5.95 -18.38
N ARG A 80 -0.46 -5.01 -19.28
CA ARG A 80 -0.02 -5.28 -20.65
C ARG A 80 0.80 -4.10 -21.19
N PRO A 81 1.65 -4.31 -22.21
CA PRO A 81 2.41 -3.24 -22.85
C PRO A 81 1.50 -2.10 -23.36
N GLY A 82 1.99 -0.87 -23.24
CA GLY A 82 1.28 0.33 -23.71
C GLY A 82 0.25 0.90 -22.72
N VAL A 83 -0.02 0.24 -21.59
CA VAL A 83 -0.81 0.86 -20.52
C VAL A 83 0.02 1.90 -19.78
N THR A 84 -0.46 3.14 -19.78
CA THR A 84 0.05 4.24 -18.95
C THR A 84 -0.90 4.45 -17.75
N PRO A 85 -0.47 4.12 -16.52
CA PRO A 85 -1.30 4.33 -15.33
C PRO A 85 -1.35 5.81 -14.95
N GLU A 86 -2.55 6.30 -14.64
CA GLU A 86 -2.80 7.57 -13.97
C GLU A 86 -3.13 7.26 -12.51
N LEU A 87 -2.32 7.74 -11.58
CA LEU A 87 -2.48 7.47 -10.16
C LEU A 87 -3.22 8.64 -9.48
N TRP A 88 -4.31 8.31 -8.79
CA TRP A 88 -5.17 9.26 -8.09
C TRP A 88 -5.33 8.84 -6.64
N ALA A 89 -5.25 9.80 -5.72
CA ALA A 89 -5.48 9.57 -4.31
C ALA A 89 -5.89 10.89 -3.63
N TRP A 90 -6.51 10.81 -2.45
CA TRP A 90 -7.10 11.96 -1.76
C TRP A 90 -6.24 12.41 -0.58
N ILE A 91 -5.74 13.65 -0.60
CA ILE A 91 -4.81 14.20 0.43
C ILE A 91 -3.56 13.30 0.57
N ALA A 92 -2.96 12.94 -0.57
CA ALA A 92 -2.17 11.73 -0.68
C ALA A 92 -0.66 11.94 -0.84
N ALA A 93 -0.13 13.03 -0.27
CA ALA A 93 1.30 13.32 -0.40
C ALA A 93 2.16 12.19 0.21
N TYR A 94 1.77 11.68 1.39
CA TYR A 94 2.48 10.61 2.08
C TYR A 94 2.24 9.25 1.43
N ASP A 95 1.03 8.98 0.95
CA ASP A 95 0.71 7.77 0.19
C ASP A 95 1.59 7.64 -1.05
N HIS A 96 1.80 8.75 -1.76
CA HIS A 96 2.66 8.77 -2.93
C HIS A 96 4.12 8.43 -2.58
N VAL A 97 4.64 8.97 -1.47
CA VAL A 97 5.98 8.62 -0.99
C VAL A 97 6.04 7.14 -0.59
N ALA A 98 5.07 6.65 0.18
CA ALA A 98 5.00 5.26 0.63
C ALA A 98 4.97 4.27 -0.54
N LEU A 99 4.20 4.59 -1.58
CA LEU A 99 4.13 3.83 -2.83
C LEU A 99 5.48 3.82 -3.55
N CYS A 100 6.08 4.99 -3.81
CA CYS A 100 7.35 5.08 -4.54
C CYS A 100 8.50 4.38 -3.79
N GLN A 101 8.50 4.39 -2.46
CA GLN A 101 9.48 3.71 -1.61
C GLN A 101 9.37 2.17 -1.65
N LEU A 102 8.41 1.58 -2.38
CA LEU A 102 8.47 0.15 -2.74
C LEU A 102 9.57 -0.16 -3.77
N TRP A 103 10.03 0.85 -4.52
CA TRP A 103 11.08 0.71 -5.55
C TRP A 103 12.40 1.42 -5.23
N GLY A 104 12.46 2.21 -4.17
CA GLY A 104 13.65 2.99 -3.84
C GLY A 104 13.75 3.31 -2.34
N THR A 105 14.91 3.83 -1.96
CA THR A 105 15.23 4.35 -0.62
C THR A 105 15.35 5.85 -0.66
#